data_AF-A0A928JYV8-F1
#
_entry.id   AF-A0A928JYV8-F1
#
_cell.length_a   1.000
_cell.length_b   1.000
_cell.length_c   1.000
_cell.angle_alpha   90.00
_cell.angle_beta   90.00
_cell.angle_gamma   90.00
#
_symmetry.space_group_name_H-M   'P 1'
#
loop_
_entity.id
_entity.type
_entity.pdbx_description
1 polymer ?
#
loop_
_entity_poly.entity_id
_entity_poly.type
_entity_poly.pdbx_seq_one_letter_code
_entity_poly.pdbx_strand_id
1 'polypeptide(L)'
;CLWVSGSFKGHGYSNDLLGECIADSKSKEKKGLCILSSAKKKPFLADPKYLKYKGFEVSDEADNGIQLWYLPFEKGVEKPCFKECAKHPHIDENGYVLYYTSQCPFNAKYVPIVERTAQAQGVAFKAIHIKNKADAQNAPTPITNYALFFNGEYLTNEQMNDKRFLKLLAR
;
A
#
# COMPACT_ATOMS: atom_id res chain seq x y z
N CYS A 1 -1.71 7.13 -4.11
CA CYS A 1 -1.70 6.25 -5.29
C CYS A 1 -1.29 7.09 -6.50
N LEU A 2 -0.36 6.63 -7.33
CA LEU A 2 -0.06 7.23 -8.63
C LEU A 2 -0.38 6.17 -9.69
N TRP A 3 -1.47 6.36 -10.43
CA TRP A 3 -1.97 5.38 -11.39
C TRP A 3 -2.57 6.08 -12.60
N VAL A 4 -2.26 5.56 -13.78
CA VAL A 4 -2.83 5.99 -15.06
C VAL A 4 -3.29 4.73 -15.80
N SER A 5 -4.48 4.77 -16.38
CA SER A 5 -4.97 3.66 -17.19
C SER A 5 -4.02 3.38 -18.35
N GLY A 6 -3.76 2.11 -18.63
CA GLY A 6 -2.90 1.69 -19.74
C GLY A 6 -3.38 2.18 -21.10
N SER A 7 -4.68 2.48 -21.24
CA SER A 7 -5.26 3.09 -22.44
C SER A 7 -4.68 4.47 -22.76
N PHE A 8 -4.11 5.16 -21.78
CA PHE A 8 -3.50 6.48 -21.94
C PHE A 8 -1.96 6.44 -21.91
N LYS A 9 -1.37 5.26 -22.13
CA LYS A 9 0.09 5.14 -22.23
C LYS A 9 0.63 6.07 -23.33
N GLY A 10 1.79 6.69 -23.08
CA GLY A 10 2.48 7.57 -24.04
C GLY A 10 2.01 9.03 -24.04
N HIS A 11 0.95 9.38 -23.30
CA HIS A 11 0.39 10.74 -23.28
C HIS A 11 1.06 11.69 -22.28
N GLY A 12 2.04 11.21 -21.51
CA GLY A 12 2.73 12.04 -20.52
C GLY A 12 2.00 12.24 -19.19
N TYR A 13 0.74 11.80 -19.04
CA TYR A 13 -0.08 12.07 -17.85
C TYR A 13 0.52 11.68 -16.50
N SER A 14 1.39 10.68 -16.44
CA SER A 14 2.08 10.36 -15.16
C SER A 14 3.02 11.48 -14.73
N ASN A 15 3.65 12.18 -15.68
CA ASN A 15 4.48 13.35 -15.42
C ASN A 15 3.63 14.52 -14.96
N ASP A 16 2.50 14.77 -15.63
CA ASP A 16 1.61 15.88 -15.27
C ASP A 16 1.05 15.67 -13.86
N LEU A 17 0.53 14.48 -13.56
CA LEU A 17 0.02 14.13 -12.23
C LEU A 17 1.09 14.25 -11.13
N LEU A 18 2.33 13.80 -11.41
CA LEU A 18 3.43 13.95 -10.46
C LEU A 18 3.80 15.43 -10.29
N GLY A 19 3.83 16.21 -11.38
CA GLY A 19 4.11 17.64 -11.36
C GLY A 19 3.10 18.42 -10.50
N GLU A 20 1.81 18.16 -10.70
CA GLU A 20 0.73 18.73 -9.89
C GLU A 20 0.86 18.34 -8.42
N CYS A 21 1.17 17.07 -8.13
CA CYS A 21 1.38 16.60 -6.77
C CYS A 21 2.57 17.30 -6.09
N ILE A 22 3.66 17.53 -6.82
CA ILE A 22 4.83 18.29 -6.34
C ILE A 22 4.44 19.75 -6.08
N ALA A 23 3.75 20.41 -7.01
CA ALA A 23 3.35 21.80 -6.90
C ALA A 23 2.42 22.02 -5.70
N ASP A 24 1.37 21.20 -5.56
CA ASP A 24 0.44 21.24 -4.42
C ASP A 24 1.14 20.94 -3.08
N SER A 25 2.11 20.03 -3.06
CA SER A 25 2.88 19.74 -1.85
C SER A 25 3.79 20.90 -1.45
N LYS A 26 4.41 21.58 -2.43
CA LYS A 26 5.22 22.78 -2.18
C LYS A 26 4.38 23.95 -1.69
N SER A 27 3.19 24.18 -2.27
CA SER A 27 2.28 25.24 -1.80
C SER A 27 1.78 24.99 -0.37
N LYS A 28 1.74 23.73 0.07
CA LYS A 28 1.45 23.30 1.45
C LYS A 28 2.70 23.17 2.34
N GLU A 29 3.81 23.76 1.92
CA GLU A 29 5.09 23.81 2.65
C GLU A 29 5.60 22.43 3.07
N LYS A 30 5.32 21.39 2.27
CA LYS A 30 5.86 20.04 2.51
C LYS A 30 7.32 20.00 2.10
N LYS A 31 8.10 19.17 2.81
CA LYS A 31 9.54 18.99 2.56
C LYS A 31 9.86 18.02 1.42
N GLY A 32 8.86 17.31 0.92
CA GLY A 32 9.01 16.29 -0.11
C GLY A 32 7.79 15.39 -0.25
N LEU A 33 7.91 14.37 -1.10
CA LEU A 33 6.90 13.32 -1.31
C LEU A 33 7.38 11.99 -0.77
N CYS A 34 6.45 11.14 -0.36
CA CYS A 34 6.70 9.74 0.02
C CYS A 34 5.78 8.81 -0.78
N ILE A 35 6.28 7.64 -1.14
CA ILE A 35 5.51 6.61 -1.84
C ILE A 35 6.06 5.21 -1.51
N LEU A 36 5.17 4.21 -1.51
CA LEU A 36 5.56 2.82 -1.31
C LEU A 36 5.90 2.15 -2.65
N SER A 37 6.98 1.36 -2.63
CA SER A 37 7.40 0.52 -3.75
C SER A 37 8.10 -0.74 -3.20
N SER A 38 8.87 -1.42 -4.03
CA SER A 38 9.69 -2.56 -3.67
C SER A 38 10.89 -2.65 -4.62
N ALA A 39 11.92 -3.42 -4.25
CA ALA A 39 13.15 -3.55 -5.05
C ALA A 39 12.89 -3.99 -6.50
N LYS A 40 11.82 -4.75 -6.74
CA LYS A 40 11.33 -5.15 -8.06
C LYS A 40 9.89 -4.69 -8.23
N LYS A 41 9.42 -4.57 -9.47
CA LYS A 41 8.03 -4.25 -9.77
C LYS A 41 7.10 -5.32 -9.18
N LYS A 42 6.12 -4.89 -8.38
CA LYS A 42 5.04 -5.73 -7.82
C LYS A 42 3.67 -5.11 -8.17
N PRO A 43 2.60 -5.92 -8.25
CA PRO A 43 1.25 -5.40 -8.42
C PRO A 43 0.88 -4.40 -7.32
N PHE A 44 0.11 -3.36 -7.69
CA PHE A 44 -0.41 -2.32 -6.78
C PHE A 44 0.64 -1.47 -6.04
N LEU A 45 1.92 -1.60 -6.40
CA LEU A 45 3.00 -0.73 -5.93
C LEU A 45 3.57 0.08 -7.09
N ALA A 46 4.16 1.23 -6.77
CA ALA A 46 4.80 2.07 -7.77
C ALA A 46 5.99 1.34 -8.41
N ASP A 47 6.23 1.55 -9.71
CA ASP A 47 7.34 0.93 -10.41
C ASP A 47 8.67 1.57 -9.95
N PRO A 48 9.60 0.81 -9.33
CA PRO A 48 10.83 1.37 -8.77
C PRO A 48 11.74 2.00 -9.85
N LYS A 49 11.68 1.52 -11.10
CA LYS A 49 12.46 2.12 -12.20
C LYS A 49 11.94 3.51 -12.55
N TYR A 50 10.62 3.68 -12.54
CA TYR A 50 10.00 4.98 -12.77
C TYR A 50 10.31 5.95 -11.63
N LEU A 51 10.19 5.50 -10.38
CA LEU A 51 10.52 6.32 -9.21
C LEU A 51 11.98 6.81 -9.24
N LYS A 52 12.92 5.91 -9.49
CA LYS A 52 14.35 6.25 -9.62
C LYS A 52 14.59 7.25 -10.75
N TYR A 53 13.96 7.06 -11.91
CA TYR A 53 14.04 8.01 -13.02
C TYR A 53 13.49 9.39 -12.65
N LYS A 54 12.49 9.45 -11.78
CA LYS A 54 11.92 10.70 -11.25
C LYS A 54 12.68 11.30 -10.06
N GLY A 55 13.82 10.73 -9.69
CA GLY A 55 14.68 11.24 -8.62
C GLY A 55 14.22 10.86 -7.22
N PHE A 56 13.30 9.90 -7.07
CA PHE A 56 13.02 9.33 -5.76
C PHE A 56 14.18 8.43 -5.32
N GLU A 57 14.40 8.39 -4.02
CA GLU A 57 15.41 7.55 -3.36
C GLU A 57 14.75 6.63 -2.33
N VAL A 58 15.37 5.48 -2.05
CA VAL A 58 14.94 4.61 -0.96
C VAL A 58 15.38 5.23 0.37
N SER A 59 14.47 5.27 1.33
CA SER A 59 14.72 5.80 2.68
C SER A 59 14.67 4.74 3.78
N ASP A 60 13.82 3.73 3.63
CA ASP A 60 13.68 2.63 4.58
C ASP A 60 13.05 1.39 3.89
N GLU A 61 13.18 0.23 4.51
CA GLU A 61 12.60 -1.04 4.04
C GLU A 61 12.06 -1.85 5.22
N ALA A 62 10.85 -2.38 5.07
CA ALA A 62 10.22 -3.30 6.03
C ALA A 62 10.51 -4.76 5.64
N ASP A 63 10.42 -5.67 6.61
CA ASP A 63 10.81 -7.09 6.45
C ASP A 63 10.04 -7.84 5.37
N ASN A 64 8.83 -7.39 5.03
CA ASN A 64 8.03 -7.94 3.92
C ASN A 64 8.49 -7.44 2.53
N GLY A 65 9.63 -6.75 2.45
CA GLY A 65 10.25 -6.25 1.21
C GLY A 65 9.51 -5.06 0.60
N ILE A 66 8.82 -4.28 1.44
CA ILE A 66 8.18 -3.01 1.06
C ILE A 66 9.14 -1.87 1.39
N GLN A 67 9.41 -1.04 0.40
CA GLN A 67 10.33 0.08 0.51
C GLN A 67 9.58 1.40 0.61
N LEU A 68 10.03 2.26 1.51
CA LEU A 68 9.65 3.66 1.56
C LEU A 68 10.56 4.47 0.64
N TRP A 69 9.98 5.04 -0.40
CA TRP A 69 10.67 5.93 -1.32
C TRP A 69 10.28 7.37 -1.04
N TYR A 70 11.23 8.29 -1.18
CA TYR A 70 11.00 9.71 -0.95
C TYR A 70 11.65 10.58 -2.03
N LEU A 71 11.04 11.72 -2.31
CA LEU A 71 11.56 12.77 -3.19
C LEU A 71 11.66 14.06 -2.36
N PRO A 72 12.85 14.43 -1.86
CA PRO A 72 13.02 15.67 -1.12
C PRO A 72 12.94 16.88 -2.05
N PHE A 73 12.35 17.98 -1.60
CA PHE A 73 12.32 19.24 -2.36
C PHE A 73 13.53 20.12 -2.10
N GLU A 74 14.23 19.89 -0.99
CA GLU A 74 15.40 20.63 -0.55
C GLU A 74 16.51 19.68 -0.09
N LYS A 75 17.75 20.16 -0.06
CA LYS A 75 18.89 19.37 0.46
C LYS A 75 18.82 19.32 1.99
N GLY A 76 19.32 18.22 2.56
CA GLY A 76 19.43 18.06 4.02
C GLY A 76 18.10 17.77 4.73
N VAL A 77 17.02 17.47 4.00
CA VAL A 77 15.75 17.02 4.59
C VAL A 77 15.97 15.64 5.24
N GLU A 78 15.47 15.49 6.47
CA GLU A 78 15.48 14.23 7.20
C GLU A 78 14.77 13.13 6.39
N LYS A 79 15.41 11.97 6.30
CA LYS A 79 14.85 10.82 5.59
C LYS A 79 13.66 10.26 6.36
N PRO A 80 12.49 10.08 5.73
CA PRO A 80 11.37 9.45 6.39
C PRO A 80 11.67 7.97 6.65
N CYS A 81 11.15 7.41 7.72
CA CYS A 81 11.30 5.99 8.06
C CYS A 81 9.96 5.39 8.49
N PHE A 82 9.86 4.06 8.47
CA PHE A 82 8.73 3.37 9.04
C PHE A 82 8.77 3.43 10.57
N LYS A 83 7.58 3.46 11.20
CA LYS A 83 7.48 3.20 12.64
C LYS A 83 7.72 1.71 12.90
N GLU A 84 8.19 1.38 14.10
CA GLU A 84 8.54 -0.01 14.39
C GLU A 84 7.39 -1.00 14.28
N CYS A 85 6.17 -0.58 14.63
CA CYS A 85 4.98 -1.42 14.46
C CYS A 85 4.73 -1.83 13.00
N ALA A 86 5.23 -1.07 12.03
CA ALA A 86 5.11 -1.36 10.61
C ALA A 86 6.35 -2.06 10.04
N LYS A 87 7.51 -1.95 10.69
CA LYS A 87 8.78 -2.45 10.13
C LYS A 87 8.85 -3.97 10.05
N HIS A 88 8.17 -4.64 10.98
CA HIS A 88 8.08 -6.09 11.09
C HIS A 88 6.61 -6.53 11.02
N PRO A 89 6.03 -6.67 9.81
CA PRO A 89 4.59 -6.91 9.69
C PRO A 89 4.15 -8.23 10.29
N HIS A 90 3.49 -8.16 11.44
CA HIS A 90 2.98 -9.31 12.19
C HIS A 90 1.76 -8.90 13.02
N ILE A 91 0.86 -9.84 13.29
CA ILE A 91 -0.28 -9.66 14.20
C ILE A 91 -0.43 -10.86 15.14
N ASP A 92 -1.01 -10.65 16.32
CA ASP A 92 -1.22 -11.75 17.27
C ASP A 92 -2.52 -12.54 17.01
N GLU A 93 -3.24 -12.21 15.93
CA GLU A 93 -4.55 -12.80 15.62
C GLU A 93 -4.42 -14.03 14.68
N ASN A 94 -5.18 -15.08 15.01
CA ASN A 94 -5.33 -16.27 14.18
C ASN A 94 -6.41 -16.09 13.10
N GLY A 95 -6.32 -16.88 12.03
CA GLY A 95 -7.20 -16.80 10.88
C GLY A 95 -6.81 -15.67 9.92
N TYR A 96 -7.72 -15.32 9.01
CA TYR A 96 -7.47 -14.25 8.05
C TYR A 96 -7.87 -12.90 8.62
N VAL A 97 -6.94 -11.94 8.62
CA VAL A 97 -7.21 -10.57 9.05
C VAL A 97 -6.81 -9.59 7.96
N LEU A 98 -7.74 -8.76 7.53
CA LEU A 98 -7.54 -7.78 6.46
C LEU A 98 -7.56 -6.36 7.03
N TYR A 99 -6.44 -5.66 6.97
CA TYR A 99 -6.37 -4.22 7.20
C TYR A 99 -6.58 -3.48 5.88
N TYR A 100 -7.46 -2.49 5.86
CA TYR A 100 -7.73 -1.71 4.65
C TYR A 100 -8.19 -0.28 4.93
N THR A 101 -8.06 0.58 3.93
CA THR A 101 -8.62 1.94 3.93
C THR A 101 -9.51 2.16 2.72
N SER A 102 -10.32 3.23 2.75
CA SER A 102 -11.05 3.75 1.60
C SER A 102 -10.18 4.54 0.60
N GLN A 103 -8.84 4.50 0.72
CA GLN A 103 -7.95 5.14 -0.26
C GLN A 103 -8.11 4.51 -1.65
N CYS A 104 -8.32 3.20 -1.71
CA CYS A 104 -8.62 2.49 -2.94
C CYS A 104 -10.14 2.30 -3.07
N PRO A 105 -10.80 2.89 -4.10
CA PRO A 105 -12.25 2.78 -4.25
C PRO A 105 -12.71 1.34 -4.48
N PHE A 106 -11.83 0.48 -5.01
CA PHE A 106 -12.14 -0.93 -5.21
C PHE A 106 -12.37 -1.69 -3.90
N ASN A 107 -11.82 -1.24 -2.76
CA ASN A 107 -12.03 -1.89 -1.46
C ASN A 107 -13.51 -1.86 -1.05
N ALA A 108 -14.25 -0.81 -1.39
CA ALA A 108 -15.68 -0.71 -1.12
C ALA A 108 -16.49 -1.84 -1.79
N LYS A 109 -16.02 -2.34 -2.94
CA LYS A 109 -16.63 -3.48 -3.64
C LYS A 109 -16.10 -4.82 -3.14
N TYR A 110 -14.78 -4.96 -3.05
CA TYR A 110 -14.16 -6.28 -2.92
C TYR A 110 -14.07 -6.78 -1.48
N VAL A 111 -13.93 -5.90 -0.48
CA VAL A 111 -13.90 -6.33 0.92
C VAL A 111 -15.20 -7.08 1.30
N PRO A 112 -16.41 -6.53 1.03
CA PRO A 112 -17.65 -7.26 1.30
C PRO A 112 -17.85 -8.55 0.49
N ILE A 113 -17.18 -8.67 -0.67
CA ILE A 113 -17.19 -9.92 -1.44
C ILE A 113 -16.36 -10.97 -0.71
N VAL A 114 -15.13 -10.62 -0.30
CA VAL A 114 -14.22 -11.54 0.41
C VAL A 114 -14.82 -11.99 1.74
N GLU A 115 -15.42 -11.08 2.52
CA GLU A 115 -16.11 -11.42 3.77
C GLU A 115 -17.20 -12.47 3.56
N ARG A 116 -18.07 -12.26 2.56
CA ARG A 116 -19.13 -13.21 2.20
C ARG A 116 -18.58 -14.54 1.69
N THR A 117 -17.50 -14.50 0.90
CA THR A 117 -16.82 -15.72 0.44
C THR A 117 -16.24 -16.50 1.61
N ALA A 118 -15.57 -15.85 2.56
CA ALA A 118 -15.03 -16.51 3.75
C ALA A 118 -16.15 -17.14 4.59
N GLN A 119 -17.25 -16.40 4.80
CA GLN A 119 -18.42 -16.91 5.51
C GLN A 119 -19.01 -18.16 4.81
N ALA A 120 -19.16 -18.13 3.49
CA ALA A 120 -19.67 -19.26 2.72
C ALA A 120 -18.75 -20.49 2.73
N GLN A 121 -17.45 -20.30 3.00
CA GLN A 121 -16.47 -21.39 3.13
C GLN A 121 -16.24 -21.83 4.59
N GLY A 122 -16.93 -21.21 5.56
CA GLY A 122 -16.72 -21.51 6.99
C GLY A 122 -15.34 -21.09 7.51
N VAL A 123 -14.71 -20.10 6.88
CA VAL A 123 -13.35 -19.63 7.22
C VAL A 123 -13.43 -18.41 8.12
N ALA A 124 -12.65 -18.40 9.21
CA ALA A 124 -12.51 -17.24 10.08
C ALA A 124 -11.84 -16.08 9.33
N PHE A 125 -12.56 -14.97 9.19
CA PHE A 125 -12.10 -13.77 8.50
C PHE A 125 -12.56 -12.52 9.24
N LYS A 126 -11.66 -11.56 9.41
CA LYS A 126 -11.91 -10.27 10.05
C LYS A 126 -11.41 -9.13 9.15
N ALA A 127 -12.27 -8.17 8.83
CA ALA A 127 -11.86 -6.94 8.16
C ALA A 127 -11.74 -5.79 9.17
N ILE A 128 -10.58 -5.13 9.19
CA ILE A 128 -10.27 -3.97 10.01
C ILE A 128 -10.17 -2.75 9.10
N HIS A 129 -11.19 -1.90 9.17
CA HIS A 129 -11.23 -0.65 8.42
C HIS A 129 -10.48 0.46 9.18
N ILE A 130 -9.34 0.87 8.64
CA ILE A 130 -8.56 2.01 9.10
C ILE A 130 -9.28 3.29 8.67
N LYS A 131 -9.77 4.07 9.64
CA LYS A 131 -10.62 5.24 9.37
C LYS A 131 -9.92 6.57 9.53
N ASN A 132 -8.85 6.61 10.31
CA ASN A 132 -8.18 7.85 10.67
C ASN A 132 -6.65 7.71 10.66
N LYS A 133 -5.97 8.85 10.86
CA LYS A 133 -4.50 8.94 10.88
C LYS A 133 -3.88 8.09 11.99
N ALA A 134 -4.48 8.07 13.19
CA ALA A 134 -3.93 7.33 14.32
C ALA A 134 -3.98 5.82 14.05
N ASP A 135 -5.09 5.31 13.53
CA ASP A 135 -5.21 3.91 13.10
C ASP A 135 -4.14 3.57 12.06
N ALA A 136 -3.97 4.43 11.04
CA ALA A 136 -3.01 4.21 9.97
C ALA A 136 -1.56 4.21 10.49
N GLN A 137 -1.23 5.09 11.44
CA GLN A 137 0.11 5.16 12.05
C GLN A 137 0.39 4.06 13.07
N ASN A 138 -0.62 3.32 13.50
CA ASN A 138 -0.46 2.18 14.41
C ASN A 138 -0.76 0.84 13.72
N ALA A 139 -0.96 0.84 12.39
CA ALA A 139 -1.15 -0.37 11.62
C ALA A 139 0.11 -1.25 11.69
N PRO A 140 -0.05 -2.59 11.73
CA PRO A 140 1.04 -3.55 11.85
C PRO A 140 1.78 -3.78 10.52
N THR A 141 1.78 -2.79 9.62
CA THR A 141 2.30 -2.96 8.25
C THR A 141 2.50 -1.59 7.61
N PRO A 142 3.49 -1.42 6.72
CA PRO A 142 3.64 -0.17 5.99
C PRO A 142 2.50 0.03 4.98
N ILE A 143 1.77 -1.04 4.61
CA ILE A 143 0.69 -0.98 3.62
C ILE A 143 -0.66 -0.85 4.33
N THR A 144 -1.20 0.36 4.36
CA THR A 144 -2.52 0.65 4.94
C THR A 144 -3.67 0.58 3.93
N ASN A 145 -3.38 0.44 2.64
CA ASN A 145 -4.41 0.39 1.61
C ASN A 145 -5.18 -0.95 1.63
N TYR A 146 -4.44 -2.06 1.56
CA TYR A 146 -4.96 -3.42 1.61
C TYR A 146 -3.81 -4.31 2.07
N ALA A 147 -3.92 -4.96 3.22
CA ALA A 147 -2.92 -5.87 3.75
C ALA A 147 -3.62 -7.04 4.44
N LEU A 148 -3.49 -8.22 3.85
CA LEU A 148 -4.05 -9.46 4.35
C LEU A 148 -2.98 -10.24 5.12
N PHE A 149 -3.35 -10.71 6.29
CA PHE A 149 -2.56 -11.58 7.16
C PHE A 149 -3.24 -12.94 7.30
N PHE A 150 -2.45 -13.96 7.61
CA PHE A 150 -2.95 -15.27 8.00
C PHE A 150 -2.11 -15.85 9.13
N ASN A 151 -2.76 -16.15 10.27
CA ASN A 151 -2.11 -16.67 11.48
C ASN A 151 -0.87 -15.86 11.88
N GLY A 152 -1.06 -14.56 12.01
CA GLY A 152 -0.03 -13.59 12.36
C GLY A 152 0.89 -13.14 11.23
N GLU A 153 1.07 -13.95 10.18
CA GLU A 153 2.02 -13.64 9.13
C GLU A 153 1.43 -12.76 8.02
N TYR A 154 2.23 -11.81 7.54
CA TYR A 154 1.88 -10.99 6.38
C TYR A 154 1.79 -11.86 5.12
N LEU A 155 0.63 -11.84 4.46
CA LEU A 155 0.39 -12.68 3.30
C LEU A 155 0.51 -11.92 1.98
N THR A 156 -0.17 -10.77 1.86
CA THR A 156 -0.20 -10.02 0.60
C THR A 156 -0.87 -8.64 0.73
N ASN A 157 -0.50 -7.71 -0.15
CA ASN A 157 -1.19 -6.45 -0.38
C ASN A 157 -2.03 -6.43 -1.66
N GLU A 158 -2.15 -7.57 -2.33
CA GLU A 158 -2.90 -7.65 -3.56
C GLU A 158 -4.39 -7.77 -3.27
N GLN A 159 -5.16 -6.88 -3.90
CA GLN A 159 -6.60 -6.90 -3.74
C GLN A 159 -7.20 -8.24 -4.20
N MET A 160 -8.01 -8.82 -3.33
CA MET A 160 -8.68 -10.11 -3.58
C MET A 160 -10.10 -9.89 -4.07
N ASN A 161 -10.50 -10.68 -5.06
CA ASN A 161 -11.91 -10.97 -5.32
C ASN A 161 -12.23 -12.39 -4.83
N ASP A 162 -13.47 -12.81 -4.99
CA ASP A 162 -13.96 -14.16 -4.70
C ASP A 162 -13.03 -15.25 -5.28
N LYS A 163 -12.74 -15.20 -6.59
CA LYS A 163 -11.94 -16.22 -7.27
C LYS A 163 -10.52 -16.31 -6.75
N ARG A 164 -9.88 -15.17 -6.49
CA ARG A 164 -8.51 -15.11 -5.95
C ARG A 164 -8.46 -15.60 -4.51
N PHE A 165 -9.45 -15.22 -3.71
CA PHE A 165 -9.55 -15.67 -2.33
C PHE A 165 -9.80 -17.18 -2.24
N LEU A 166 -10.71 -17.74 -3.04
CA LEU A 166 -10.91 -19.19 -3.12
C LEU A 166 -9.63 -19.95 -3.52
N LYS A 167 -8.88 -19.42 -4.49
CA LYS A 167 -7.56 -20.00 -4.85
C LYS A 167 -6.55 -19.92 -3.72
N LEU A 168 -6.62 -18.88 -2.88
CA LEU A 168 -5.75 -18.73 -1.73
C LEU A 168 -6.09 -19.76 -0.64
N LEU A 169 -7.38 -20.02 -0.39
CA LEU A 169 -7.85 -21.02 0.57
C LEU A 169 -7.51 -22.46 0.16
N ALA A 170 -7.32 -22.72 -1.14
CA ALA A 170 -6.98 -24.03 -1.66
C ALA A 170 -5.47 -24.38 -1.60
N ARG A 171 -4.65 -23.51 -1.00
CA ARG A 171 -3.20 -23.73 -0.80
C ARG A 171 -2.94 -24.29 0.59
#